data_AF-F3GGW7-F1
#
_entry.id   AF-F3GGW7-F1
#
_cell.length_a   1.000
_cell.length_b   1.000
_cell.length_c   1.000
_cell.angle_alpha   90.00
_cell.angle_beta   90.00
_cell.angle_gamma   90.00
#
_symmetry.space_group_name_H-M   'P 1'
#
loop_
_entity.id
_entity.type
_entity.pdbx_description
1 polymer ?
#
loop_
_entity_poly.entity_id
_entity_poly.type
_entity_poly.pdbx_seq_one_letter_code
_entity_poly.pdbx_strand_id
1 'polypeptide(L)'
;TPPPAVLLYRYSGQNDLRIGAPVANRIRPESEGLIGAFLNTQVLRVQLDGQMSVAQLFEQVRHTVIEGQSHQDLPFDHLVEALQPPRSAAYNPLFQVMCNVQRWEFQQSRELAGMTVEYLVNDARATKFDLNLEVTELDHRLGCCLTYSTDLFDEPRIAQMAEHWLNLLQALLADPQQRLSELPLLQDTERQQLLD
;
A
#
# COMPACT_ATOMS: atom_id res chain seq x y z
N THR A 1 5.84 -2.07 7.35
CA THR A 1 6.45 -1.25 6.27
C THR A 1 5.73 0.08 6.24
N PRO A 2 6.44 1.21 6.13
CA PRO A 2 5.76 2.48 5.95
C PRO A 2 4.98 2.40 4.63
N PRO A 3 3.69 2.74 4.63
CA PRO A 3 2.87 2.70 3.42
C PRO A 3 3.45 3.62 2.33
N PRO A 4 2.98 3.55 1.07
CA PRO A 4 3.42 4.46 -0.01
C PRO A 4 3.15 5.95 0.27
N ALA A 5 2.68 6.31 1.47
CA ALA A 5 2.37 7.66 1.92
C ALA A 5 3.50 8.68 1.68
N VAL A 6 4.77 8.36 1.96
CA VAL A 6 5.87 9.29 1.73
C VAL A 6 6.06 9.57 0.24
N LEU A 7 6.00 8.53 -0.60
CA LEU A 7 6.05 8.69 -2.06
C LEU A 7 4.91 9.57 -2.55
N LEU A 8 3.68 9.26 -2.14
CA LEU A 8 2.48 10.01 -2.55
C LEU A 8 2.53 11.47 -2.07
N TYR A 9 3.01 11.72 -0.86
CA TYR A 9 3.25 13.08 -0.35
C TYR A 9 4.25 13.83 -1.24
N ARG A 10 5.37 13.21 -1.61
CA ARG A 10 6.40 13.84 -2.45
C ARG A 10 5.92 14.14 -3.87
N TYR A 11 5.02 13.34 -4.42
CA TYR A 11 4.44 13.55 -5.75
C TYR A 11 3.25 14.50 -5.77
N SER A 12 2.39 14.45 -4.76
CA SER A 12 1.12 15.20 -4.73
C SER A 12 1.19 16.50 -3.94
N GLY A 13 2.17 16.64 -3.04
CA GLY A 13 2.24 17.74 -2.06
C GLY A 13 1.13 17.68 -0.99
N GLN A 14 0.36 16.59 -0.90
CA GLN A 14 -0.74 16.47 0.05
C GLN A 14 -0.25 15.99 1.42
N ASN A 15 -0.59 16.74 2.46
CA ASN A 15 -0.17 16.48 3.83
C ASN A 15 -1.16 15.60 4.61
N ASP A 16 -2.30 15.22 4.03
CA ASP A 16 -3.33 14.40 4.66
C ASP A 16 -3.82 13.34 3.67
N LEU A 17 -3.26 12.14 3.80
CA LEU A 17 -3.50 11.03 2.89
C LEU A 17 -4.38 9.97 3.54
N ARG A 18 -5.25 9.36 2.75
CA ARG A 18 -6.05 8.20 3.14
C ARG A 18 -5.64 7.02 2.27
N ILE A 19 -5.23 5.93 2.90
CA ILE A 19 -4.75 4.71 2.23
C ILE A 19 -5.63 3.55 2.66
N GLY A 20 -6.17 2.83 1.68
CA GLY A 20 -6.90 1.58 1.94
C GLY A 20 -5.94 0.48 2.34
N ALA A 21 -6.28 -0.28 3.37
CA ALA A 21 -5.57 -1.48 3.79
C ALA A 21 -6.59 -2.60 3.99
N PRO A 22 -6.52 -3.70 3.20
CA PRO A 22 -7.43 -4.81 3.37
C PRO A 22 -7.06 -5.57 4.64
N VAL A 23 -8.07 -6.02 5.38
CA VAL A 23 -7.90 -6.87 6.55
C VAL A 23 -8.79 -8.10 6.45
N ALA A 24 -8.19 -9.26 6.71
CA ALA A 24 -8.91 -10.52 6.80
C ALA A 24 -9.70 -10.53 8.10
N ASN A 25 -11.02 -10.42 8.03
CA ASN A 25 -11.90 -10.47 9.21
C ASN A 25 -12.20 -11.94 9.61
N ARG A 26 -11.15 -12.76 9.73
CA ARG A 26 -11.23 -14.16 10.18
C ARG A 26 -10.92 -14.27 11.67
N ILE A 27 -11.55 -13.42 12.49
CA ILE A 27 -11.25 -13.30 13.93
C ILE A 27 -11.80 -14.49 14.72
N ARG A 28 -12.69 -15.30 14.13
CA ARG A 28 -13.30 -16.48 14.78
C ARG A 28 -12.78 -17.78 14.17
N PRO A 29 -12.37 -18.78 14.98
CA PRO A 29 -11.94 -20.10 14.49
C PRO A 29 -12.98 -20.77 13.58
N GLU A 30 -14.26 -20.52 13.86
CA GLU A 30 -15.42 -21.00 13.11
C GLU A 30 -15.44 -20.54 11.64
N SER A 31 -14.74 -19.44 11.33
CA SER A 31 -14.68 -18.84 9.99
C SER A 31 -13.46 -19.28 9.17
N GLU A 32 -12.50 -19.98 9.76
CA GLU A 32 -11.24 -20.37 9.09
C GLU A 32 -11.46 -21.31 7.90
N GLY A 33 -12.50 -22.14 7.96
CA GLY A 33 -12.87 -23.11 6.91
C GLY A 33 -14.00 -22.68 5.97
N LEU A 34 -14.51 -21.45 6.11
CA LEU A 34 -15.65 -20.98 5.30
C LEU A 34 -15.18 -20.29 4.01
N ILE A 35 -15.81 -20.65 2.90
CA ILE A 35 -15.65 -19.95 1.62
C ILE A 35 -16.65 -18.78 1.62
N GLY A 36 -16.15 -17.53 1.66
CA GLY A 36 -16.99 -16.32 1.70
C GLY A 36 -16.18 -15.01 1.67
N ALA A 37 -16.87 -13.88 1.48
CA ALA A 37 -16.27 -12.55 1.43
C ALA A 37 -16.04 -11.98 2.84
N PHE A 38 -14.96 -12.42 3.50
CA PHE A 38 -14.57 -11.97 4.84
C PHE A 38 -13.52 -10.84 4.82
N LEU A 39 -13.28 -10.25 3.65
CA LEU A 39 -12.33 -9.15 3.51
C LEU A 39 -13.04 -7.85 3.89
N ASN A 40 -12.54 -7.16 4.91
CA ASN A 40 -12.92 -5.78 5.19
C ASN A 40 -11.80 -4.84 4.73
N THR A 41 -12.10 -3.56 4.51
CA THR A 41 -11.09 -2.55 4.17
C THR A 41 -11.05 -1.49 5.27
N GLN A 42 -9.87 -1.30 5.86
CA GLN A 42 -9.61 -0.18 6.74
C GLN A 42 -9.08 1.01 5.95
N VAL A 43 -9.47 2.21 6.34
CA VAL A 43 -8.94 3.47 5.79
C VAL A 43 -7.94 4.04 6.78
N LEU A 44 -6.66 3.96 6.45
CA LEU A 44 -5.58 4.50 7.28
C LEU A 44 -5.31 5.94 6.87
N ARG A 45 -5.53 6.87 7.80
CA ARG A 45 -5.20 8.29 7.61
C ARG A 45 -3.76 8.53 8.04
N VAL A 46 -2.96 9.14 7.17
CA VAL A 46 -1.56 9.49 7.45
C VAL A 46 -1.37 10.98 7.19
N GLN A 47 -0.96 11.71 8.21
CA GLN A 47 -0.63 13.12 8.14
C GLN A 47 0.89 13.30 8.01
N LEU A 48 1.32 14.00 6.96
CA LEU A 48 2.73 14.19 6.65
C LEU A 48 3.11 15.67 6.74
N ASP A 49 4.29 15.91 7.28
CA ASP A 49 4.96 17.21 7.28
C ASP A 49 6.42 16.96 6.87
N GLY A 50 6.95 17.80 5.98
CA GLY A 50 8.35 17.72 5.55
C GLY A 50 9.36 17.86 6.68
N GLN A 51 9.01 18.50 7.79
CA GLN A 51 9.86 18.66 8.98
C GLN A 51 9.75 17.50 9.97
N MET A 52 8.77 16.61 9.79
CA MET A 52 8.62 15.39 10.59
C MET A 52 9.84 14.48 10.37
N SER A 53 10.30 13.81 11.43
CA SER A 53 11.33 12.78 11.30
C SER A 53 10.72 11.44 10.88
N VAL A 54 11.55 10.56 10.34
CA VAL A 54 11.15 9.18 10.02
C VAL A 54 10.58 8.45 11.24
N ALA A 55 11.18 8.61 12.43
CA ALA A 55 10.70 8.02 13.67
C ALA A 55 9.28 8.49 14.04
N GLN A 56 9.01 9.79 13.88
CA GLN A 56 7.69 10.36 14.14
C GLN A 56 6.63 9.82 13.18
N LEU A 57 7.00 9.65 11.90
CA LEU A 57 6.12 9.03 10.91
C LEU A 57 5.77 7.58 11.31
N PHE A 58 6.78 6.77 11.67
CA PHE A 58 6.54 5.39 12.07
C PHE A 58 5.66 5.29 13.32
N GLU A 59 5.88 6.16 14.30
CA GLU A 59 5.08 6.19 15.52
C GLU A 59 3.62 6.57 15.22
N GLN A 60 3.40 7.57 14.36
CA GLN A 60 2.06 7.96 13.92
C GLN A 60 1.36 6.80 13.19
N VAL A 61 2.03 6.18 12.21
CA VAL A 61 1.47 5.05 11.46
C VAL A 61 1.17 3.87 12.39
N ARG A 62 2.05 3.58 13.35
CA ARG A 62 1.83 2.54 14.36
C ARG A 62 0.56 2.83 15.17
N HIS A 63 0.40 4.06 15.64
CA HIS A 63 -0.80 4.48 16.37
C HIS A 63 -2.07 4.33 15.54
N THR A 64 -2.08 4.86 14.31
CA THR A 64 -3.22 4.76 13.39
C THR A 64 -3.61 3.31 13.10
N VAL A 65 -2.63 2.42 12.89
CA VAL A 65 -2.91 1.00 12.64
C VAL A 65 -3.49 0.31 13.87
N ILE A 66 -3.00 0.62 15.07
CA ILE A 66 -3.53 0.05 16.32
C ILE A 66 -4.93 0.57 16.64
N GLU A 67 -5.17 1.87 16.45
CA GLU A 67 -6.51 2.43 16.59
C GLU A 67 -7.48 1.81 15.58
N GLY A 68 -7.05 1.69 14.32
CA GLY A 68 -7.83 1.01 13.28
C GLY A 68 -8.17 -0.44 13.64
N GLN A 69 -7.23 -1.16 14.28
CA GLN A 69 -7.46 -2.51 14.79
C GLN A 69 -8.62 -2.60 15.80
N SER A 70 -8.76 -1.61 16.69
CA SER A 70 -9.88 -1.58 17.65
C SER A 70 -11.27 -1.38 17.01
N HIS A 71 -11.31 -1.03 15.72
CA HIS A 71 -12.54 -0.78 14.96
C HIS A 71 -12.68 -1.67 13.72
N GLN A 72 -11.94 -2.79 13.63
CA GLN A 72 -11.93 -3.68 12.46
C GLN A 72 -13.28 -4.32 12.11
N ASP A 73 -14.18 -4.40 13.08
CA ASP A 73 -15.52 -4.97 12.91
C ASP A 73 -16.46 -4.05 12.13
N LEU A 74 -16.13 -2.75 11.96
CA LEU A 74 -16.95 -1.82 11.19
C LEU A 74 -16.80 -2.10 9.69
N PRO A 75 -17.87 -2.51 8.97
CA PRO A 75 -17.79 -2.73 7.53
C PRO A 75 -17.50 -1.42 6.79
N PHE A 76 -16.63 -1.49 5.78
CA PHE A 76 -16.30 -0.33 4.94
C PHE A 76 -17.54 0.35 4.34
N ASP A 77 -18.52 -0.43 3.88
CA ASP A 77 -19.74 0.12 3.26
C ASP A 77 -20.55 0.95 4.27
N HIS A 78 -20.64 0.52 5.53
CA HIS A 78 -21.29 1.31 6.59
C HIS A 78 -20.55 2.61 6.89
N LEU A 79 -19.21 2.62 6.80
CA LEU A 79 -18.42 3.84 6.94
C LEU A 79 -18.70 4.83 5.81
N VAL A 80 -18.79 4.35 4.57
CA VAL A 80 -19.15 5.19 3.40
C VAL A 80 -20.56 5.74 3.54
N GLU A 81 -21.52 4.92 3.97
CA GLU A 81 -22.91 5.34 4.22
C GLU A 81 -23.01 6.41 5.30
N ALA A 82 -22.25 6.27 6.39
CA ALA A 82 -22.24 7.24 7.49
C ALA A 82 -21.59 8.58 7.10
N LEU A 83 -20.50 8.54 6.33
CA LEU A 83 -19.75 9.74 5.93
C LEU A 83 -20.34 10.48 4.72
N GLN A 84 -21.15 9.79 3.91
CA GLN A 84 -21.80 10.32 2.70
C GLN A 84 -20.87 11.18 1.81
N PRO A 85 -19.69 10.68 1.42
CA PRO A 85 -18.81 11.44 0.55
C PRO A 85 -19.45 11.68 -0.83
N PRO A 86 -18.99 12.69 -1.59
CA PRO A 86 -19.46 12.92 -2.95
C PRO A 86 -19.35 11.64 -3.80
N ARG A 87 -20.47 11.22 -4.39
CA ARG A 87 -20.50 10.02 -5.23
C ARG A 87 -19.81 10.29 -6.57
N SER A 88 -18.90 9.41 -6.95
CA SER A 88 -18.25 9.41 -8.26
C SER A 88 -18.20 7.98 -8.80
N ALA A 89 -18.43 7.82 -10.10
CA ALA A 89 -18.16 6.55 -10.79
C ALA A 89 -16.67 6.37 -11.11
N ALA A 90 -15.90 7.47 -11.08
CA ALA A 90 -14.48 7.49 -11.42
C ALA A 90 -13.55 7.36 -10.21
N TYR A 91 -14.05 7.60 -8.98
CA TYR A 91 -13.22 7.64 -7.78
C TYR A 91 -13.80 6.76 -6.68
N ASN A 92 -12.92 6.07 -5.96
CA ASN A 92 -13.30 5.40 -4.73
C ASN A 92 -13.60 6.47 -3.64
N PRO A 93 -14.67 6.29 -2.84
CA PRO A 93 -15.25 7.32 -1.99
C PRO A 93 -14.34 7.85 -0.86
N LEU A 94 -13.40 7.05 -0.36
CA LEU A 94 -12.63 7.41 0.84
C LEU A 94 -11.11 7.38 0.65
N PHE A 95 -10.59 6.68 -0.36
CA PHE A 95 -9.16 6.60 -0.65
C PHE A 95 -8.94 6.23 -2.11
N GLN A 96 -7.81 6.62 -2.69
CA GLN A 96 -7.49 6.34 -4.09
C GLN A 96 -6.35 5.33 -4.25
N VAL A 97 -5.58 5.11 -3.17
CA VAL A 97 -4.46 4.15 -3.14
C VAL A 97 -4.75 3.04 -2.14
N MET A 98 -4.61 1.79 -2.61
CA MET A 98 -4.69 0.59 -1.80
C MET A 98 -3.28 0.04 -1.54
N CYS A 99 -3.02 -0.42 -0.31
CA CYS A 99 -1.78 -1.10 0.07
C CYS A 99 -2.12 -2.41 0.78
N ASN A 100 -1.82 -3.52 0.12
CA ASN A 100 -2.02 -4.86 0.66
C ASN A 100 -0.67 -5.49 1.01
N VAL A 101 -0.50 -5.95 2.25
CA VAL A 101 0.70 -6.65 2.70
C VAL A 101 0.32 -8.07 3.08
N GLN A 102 0.74 -9.03 2.26
CA GLN A 102 0.47 -10.45 2.44
C GLN A 102 1.69 -11.14 3.06
N ARG A 103 1.47 -11.78 4.22
CA ARG A 103 2.48 -12.57 4.95
C ARG A 103 2.13 -14.06 4.90
N TRP A 104 1.80 -14.55 3.73
CA TRP A 104 1.65 -15.99 3.52
C TRP A 104 2.94 -16.53 2.96
N GLU A 105 3.35 -17.72 3.41
CA GLU A 105 4.35 -18.50 2.68
C GLU A 105 3.76 -18.84 1.31
N PHE A 106 4.04 -17.99 0.33
CA PHE A 106 3.61 -18.22 -1.03
C PHE A 106 4.40 -19.38 -1.59
N GLN A 107 3.83 -20.58 -1.48
CA GLN A 107 4.35 -21.75 -2.17
C GLN A 107 4.02 -21.60 -3.65
N GLN A 108 5.01 -21.20 -4.46
CA GLN A 108 4.90 -21.07 -5.92
C GLN A 108 4.40 -22.35 -6.59
N SER A 109 4.71 -23.50 -6.00
CA SER A 109 4.16 -24.79 -6.38
C SER A 109 3.67 -25.59 -5.17
N ARG A 110 2.62 -26.37 -5.37
CA ARG A 110 2.09 -27.30 -4.36
C ARG A 110 1.96 -28.69 -4.97
N GLU A 111 2.37 -29.71 -4.24
CA GLU A 111 2.07 -31.09 -4.59
C GLU A 111 0.62 -31.41 -4.18
N LEU A 112 -0.21 -31.75 -5.17
CA LEU A 112 -1.59 -32.15 -4.96
C LEU A 112 -1.80 -33.49 -5.64
N ALA A 113 -2.04 -34.55 -4.85
CA ALA A 113 -2.29 -35.91 -5.33
C ALA A 113 -1.21 -36.44 -6.32
N GLY A 114 0.06 -36.09 -6.10
CA GLY A 114 1.19 -36.50 -6.96
C GLY A 114 1.35 -35.68 -8.24
N MET A 115 0.66 -34.53 -8.32
CA MET A 115 0.82 -33.55 -9.39
C MET A 115 1.39 -32.25 -8.81
N THR A 116 2.39 -31.69 -9.49
CA THR A 116 2.89 -30.35 -9.20
C THR A 116 1.91 -29.32 -9.75
N VAL A 117 1.30 -28.53 -8.86
CA VAL A 117 0.43 -27.40 -9.21
C VAL A 117 1.25 -26.13 -9.10
N GLU A 118 1.42 -25.40 -10.20
CA GLU A 118 2.09 -24.10 -10.21
C GLU A 118 1.07 -22.97 -10.20
N TYR A 119 1.31 -21.94 -9.39
CA TYR A 119 0.53 -20.72 -9.45
C TYR A 119 0.93 -19.91 -10.68
N LEU A 120 0.01 -19.77 -11.65
CA LEU A 120 0.13 -18.77 -12.68
C LEU A 120 -0.19 -17.40 -12.08
N VAL A 121 0.73 -16.45 -12.23
CA VAL A 121 0.49 -15.05 -11.86
C VAL A 121 -0.71 -14.57 -12.68
N ASN A 122 -1.78 -14.19 -11.98
CA ASN A 122 -2.93 -13.59 -12.63
C ASN A 122 -2.51 -12.20 -13.13
N ASP A 123 -2.48 -12.03 -14.45
CA ASP A 123 -2.21 -10.75 -15.12
C ASP A 123 -3.47 -9.87 -14.97
N ALA A 124 -3.80 -9.52 -13.72
CA ALA A 124 -4.99 -8.74 -13.38
C ALA A 124 -4.82 -7.31 -13.90
N ARG A 125 -5.19 -7.10 -15.15
CA ARG A 125 -5.12 -5.81 -15.88
C ARG A 125 -6.14 -4.76 -15.40
N ALA A 126 -6.94 -5.07 -14.39
CA ALA A 126 -8.01 -4.21 -13.91
C ALA A 126 -7.83 -3.94 -12.41
N THR A 127 -7.61 -2.66 -12.07
CA THR A 127 -7.67 -2.15 -10.70
C THR A 127 -8.92 -1.29 -10.53
N LYS A 128 -9.54 -1.34 -9.35
CA LYS A 128 -10.62 -0.43 -8.94
C LYS A 128 -10.11 0.85 -8.26
N PHE A 129 -8.79 0.98 -8.16
CA PHE A 129 -8.06 2.05 -7.50
C PHE A 129 -7.09 2.69 -8.49
N ASP A 130 -6.79 3.96 -8.28
CA ASP A 130 -5.80 4.68 -9.10
C ASP A 130 -4.44 3.96 -9.05
N LEU A 131 -4.07 3.49 -7.84
CA LEU A 131 -2.88 2.69 -7.58
C LEU A 131 -3.17 1.62 -6.52
N ASN A 132 -2.74 0.38 -6.78
CA ASN A 132 -2.78 -0.73 -5.83
C ASN A 132 -1.38 -1.29 -5.67
N LEU A 133 -0.84 -1.23 -4.45
CA LEU A 133 0.43 -1.83 -4.08
C LEU A 133 0.17 -3.15 -3.38
N GLU A 134 0.68 -4.24 -3.94
CA GLU A 134 0.73 -5.54 -3.29
C GLU A 134 2.16 -5.84 -2.85
N VAL A 135 2.34 -6.17 -1.58
CA VAL A 135 3.62 -6.56 -0.99
C VAL A 135 3.49 -7.99 -0.48
N THR A 136 4.34 -8.88 -0.97
CA THR A 136 4.35 -10.30 -0.60
C THR A 136 5.73 -10.67 -0.07
N GLU A 137 5.76 -11.39 1.05
CA GLU A 137 7.00 -11.98 1.54
C GLU A 137 7.31 -13.28 0.79
N LEU A 138 8.48 -13.35 0.15
CA LEU A 138 8.97 -14.49 -0.62
C LEU A 138 10.44 -14.74 -0.23
N ASP A 139 10.75 -15.89 0.37
CA ASP A 139 12.11 -16.30 0.72
C ASP A 139 12.94 -15.21 1.44
N HIS A 140 12.36 -14.61 2.49
CA HIS A 140 12.95 -13.50 3.26
C HIS A 140 13.19 -12.21 2.45
N ARG A 141 12.55 -12.07 1.28
CA ARG A 141 12.52 -10.85 0.47
C ARG A 141 11.09 -10.33 0.39
N LEU A 142 10.95 -9.04 0.10
CA LEU A 142 9.65 -8.45 -0.21
C LEU A 142 9.52 -8.31 -1.72
N GLY A 143 8.62 -9.09 -2.32
CA GLY A 143 8.12 -8.85 -3.67
C GLY A 143 7.07 -7.74 -3.62
N CYS A 144 7.17 -6.77 -4.54
CA CYS A 144 6.22 -5.66 -4.62
C CYS A 144 5.68 -5.55 -6.04
N CYS A 145 4.36 -5.42 -6.18
CA CYS A 145 3.68 -5.23 -7.45
C CYS A 145 2.81 -3.97 -7.39
N LEU A 146 2.91 -3.11 -8.40
CA LEU A 146 2.06 -1.94 -8.57
C LEU A 146 1.09 -2.19 -9.73
N THR A 147 -0.20 -2.29 -9.42
CA THR A 147 -1.27 -2.24 -10.43
C THR A 147 -1.85 -0.83 -10.46
N TYR A 148 -2.05 -0.26 -11.65
CA TYR A 148 -2.42 1.14 -11.80
C TYR A 148 -3.48 1.34 -12.89
N SER A 149 -4.22 2.45 -12.80
CA SER A 149 -5.14 2.88 -13.85
C SER A 149 -4.35 3.47 -15.03
N THR A 150 -4.52 2.88 -16.21
CA THR A 150 -3.91 3.37 -17.46
C THR A 150 -4.49 4.69 -17.94
N ASP A 151 -5.64 5.10 -17.41
CA ASP A 151 -6.23 6.43 -17.68
C ASP A 151 -5.47 7.54 -16.92
N LEU A 152 -4.70 7.18 -15.89
CA LEU A 152 -3.99 8.10 -15.00
C LEU A 152 -2.46 7.98 -15.10
N PHE A 153 -1.95 6.78 -15.38
CA PHE A 153 -0.52 6.52 -15.40
C PHE A 153 -0.11 5.69 -16.63
N ASP A 154 1.09 5.97 -17.13
CA ASP A 154 1.77 5.13 -18.10
C ASP A 154 2.85 4.27 -17.44
N GLU A 155 3.31 3.26 -18.18
CA GLU A 155 4.32 2.31 -17.69
C GLU A 155 5.64 2.99 -17.28
N PRO A 156 6.24 3.91 -18.08
CA PRO A 156 7.45 4.61 -17.68
C PRO A 156 7.30 5.40 -16.38
N ARG A 157 6.15 6.06 -16.17
CA ARG A 157 5.85 6.82 -14.95
C ARG A 157 5.82 5.92 -13.72
N ILE A 158 5.16 4.77 -13.82
CA ILE A 158 5.04 3.84 -12.69
C ILE A 158 6.37 3.16 -12.40
N ALA A 159 7.16 2.83 -13.42
CA ALA A 159 8.51 2.31 -13.25
C ALA A 159 9.39 3.31 -12.47
N GLN A 160 9.36 4.59 -12.86
CA GLN A 160 10.07 5.64 -12.14
C GLN A 160 9.56 5.81 -10.69
N MET A 161 8.25 5.79 -10.48
CA MET A 161 7.67 5.84 -9.14
C MET A 161 8.12 4.66 -8.26
N ALA A 162 8.27 3.47 -8.83
CA ALA A 162 8.76 2.29 -8.12
C ALA A 162 10.24 2.45 -7.71
N GLU A 163 11.08 3.00 -8.59
CA GLU A 163 12.48 3.30 -8.30
C GLU A 163 12.63 4.35 -7.20
N HIS A 164 11.85 5.44 -7.28
CA HIS A 164 11.78 6.45 -6.24
C HIS A 164 11.31 5.87 -4.90
N TRP A 165 10.33 4.97 -4.93
CA TRP A 165 9.86 4.31 -3.72
C TRP A 165 10.94 3.44 -3.10
N LEU A 166 11.70 2.70 -3.89
CA LEU A 166 12.84 1.91 -3.41
C LEU A 166 13.90 2.80 -2.75
N ASN A 167 14.25 3.93 -3.37
CA ASN A 167 15.20 4.89 -2.81
C ASN A 167 14.70 5.46 -1.47
N LEU A 168 13.44 5.86 -1.40
CA LEU A 168 12.81 6.30 -0.16
C LEU A 168 12.83 5.20 0.91
N LEU A 169 12.52 3.95 0.57
CA LEU A 169 12.57 2.83 1.53
C LEU A 169 13.98 2.64 2.09
N GLN A 170 15.02 2.75 1.27
CA GLN A 170 16.41 2.67 1.74
C GLN A 170 16.75 3.82 2.69
N ALA A 171 16.37 5.05 2.35
CA ALA A 171 16.61 6.22 3.20
C ALA A 171 15.85 6.15 4.53
N LEU A 172 14.60 5.68 4.51
CA LEU A 172 13.78 5.48 5.71
C LEU A 172 14.40 4.47 6.70
N LEU A 173 15.21 3.52 6.20
CA LEU A 173 15.89 2.52 7.02
C LEU A 173 17.26 3.01 7.54
N ALA A 174 17.84 4.04 6.93
CA ALA A 174 19.20 4.49 7.23
C ALA A 174 19.30 5.35 8.49
N ASP A 175 18.42 6.37 8.63
CA ASP A 175 18.41 7.27 9.78
C ASP A 175 16.99 7.63 10.23
N PRO A 176 16.52 7.15 11.39
CA PRO A 176 15.19 7.45 11.89
C PRO A 176 15.01 8.93 12.30
N GLN A 177 16.08 9.72 12.43
CA GLN A 177 16.00 11.15 12.76
C GLN A 177 15.97 12.06 11.53
N GLN A 178 16.24 11.54 10.34
CA GLN A 178 16.20 12.32 9.11
C GLN A 178 14.78 12.86 8.87
N ARG A 179 14.69 14.07 8.32
CA ARG A 179 13.41 14.70 8.00
C ARG A 179 12.84 14.17 6.69
N LEU A 180 11.52 14.07 6.59
CA LEU A 180 10.85 13.56 5.38
C LEU A 180 11.15 14.38 4.11
N SER A 181 11.34 15.70 4.25
CA SER A 181 11.70 16.59 3.12
C SER A 181 13.14 16.39 2.62
N GLU A 182 14.02 15.86 3.47
CA GLU A 182 15.44 15.67 3.18
C GLU A 182 15.73 14.26 2.62
N LEU A 183 14.75 13.37 2.62
CA LEU A 183 14.90 12.03 2.06
C LEU A 183 15.16 12.11 0.54
N PRO A 184 16.18 11.42 0.02
CA PRO A 184 16.43 11.36 -1.42
C PRO A 184 15.25 10.66 -2.11
N LEU A 185 14.72 11.32 -3.14
CA LEU A 185 13.67 10.75 -3.99
C LEU A 185 14.28 10.24 -5.29
N LEU A 186 14.98 11.13 -5.99
CA LEU A 186 15.65 10.86 -7.25
C LEU A 186 16.87 9.96 -7.04
N GLN A 187 17.14 9.10 -8.01
CA GLN A 187 18.42 8.42 -8.10
C GLN A 187 19.53 9.39 -8.50
N ASP A 188 20.78 9.01 -8.25
CA ASP A 188 21.95 9.83 -8.62
C ASP A 188 22.00 10.11 -10.13
N THR A 189 21.58 9.15 -10.96
CA THR A 189 21.50 9.26 -12.41
C THR A 189 20.49 10.33 -12.85
N GLU A 190 19.30 10.35 -12.26
CA GLU A 190 18.26 11.35 -12.55
C GLU A 190 18.67 12.72 -12.02
N ARG A 191 19.31 12.77 -10.84
CA ARG A 191 19.86 14.00 -10.30
C ARG A 191 20.90 14.61 -11.24
N GLN A 192 21.74 13.77 -11.86
CA GLN A 192 22.76 14.23 -12.80
C GLN A 192 22.14 14.75 -14.10
N GLN A 193 21.10 14.10 -14.63
CA GLN A 193 20.36 14.58 -15.81
C GLN A 193 19.65 15.93 -15.60
N LEU A 194 19.27 16.28 -14.36
CA LEU A 194 18.66 17.57 -14.04
C LEU A 194 19.67 18.71 -13.85
N LEU A 195 20.95 18.35 -13.64
CA LEU A 195 22.03 19.31 -13.44
C LEU A 195 22.77 19.64 -14.75
N ASP A 196 22.54 18.86 -15.81
CA ASP A 196 23.00 19.07 -17.18
C ASP A 196 22.01 19.91 -18.01
#